data_AF-A0A536VA65-F1
#
_entry.id   AF-A0A536VA65-F1
#
_cell.length_a   1.000
_cell.length_b   1.000
_cell.length_c   1.000
_cell.angle_alpha   90.00
_cell.angle_beta   90.00
_cell.angle_gamma   90.00
#
_symmetry.space_group_name_H-M   'P 1'
#
loop_
_entity.id
_entity.type
_entity.pdbx_description
1 polymer ?
#
loop_
_entity_poly.entity_id
_entity_poly.type
_entity_poly.pdbx_seq_one_letter_code
_entity_poly.pdbx_strand_id
1 'polypeptide(L)' 'TAPACPVAQTFPEVVAAAVEQVEGIDDVDVELVWDPPWSRERMSEAARLQLGL' A
#
# COMPACT_ATOMS: atom_id res chain seq x y z
N THR A 1 7.33 4.26 5.42
CA THR A 1 6.23 3.34 5.79
C THR A 1 6.82 2.30 6.72
N ALA A 2 6.31 2.14 7.94
CA ALA A 2 6.96 1.34 8.99
C ALA A 2 6.01 0.27 9.56
N PRO A 3 6.52 -0.88 10.03
CA PRO A 3 5.69 -1.99 10.53
C PRO A 3 4.78 -1.64 11.70
N ALA A 4 5.21 -0.73 12.57
CA ALA A 4 4.45 -0.30 13.74
C ALA A 4 3.43 0.82 13.44
N CYS A 5 3.20 1.16 12.17
CA CYS A 5 2.23 2.19 11.81
C CYS A 5 0.80 1.68 12.11
N PRO A 6 -0.04 2.40 12.86
CA PRO A 6 -1.43 2.00 13.12
C PRO A 6 -2.22 1.72 11.83
N VAL A 7 -1.88 2.45 10.76
CA VAL A 7 -2.48 2.31 9.44
C VAL A 7 -2.20 0.94 8.81
N ALA A 8 -1.09 0.27 9.15
CA ALA A 8 -0.77 -1.05 8.61
C ALA A 8 -1.80 -2.11 9.01
N GLN A 9 -2.57 -1.90 10.09
CA GLN A 9 -3.61 -2.85 10.51
C GLN A 9 -4.91 -2.71 9.71
N THR A 10 -5.21 -1.50 9.22
CA THR A 10 -6.47 -1.22 8.50
C THR A 10 -6.29 -1.21 6.98
N PHE A 11 -5.05 -1.06 6.50
CA PHE A 11 -4.77 -0.99 5.06
C PHE A 11 -5.15 -2.24 4.26
N PRO A 12 -4.92 -3.47 4.75
CA PRO A 12 -5.29 -4.67 3.99
C PRO A 12 -6.77 -4.71 3.63
N GLU A 13 -7.64 -4.37 4.58
CA GLU A 13 -9.09 -4.33 4.37
C GLU A 13 -9.49 -3.26 3.35
N VAL A 14 -8.93 -2.05 3.46
CA VAL A 14 -9.20 -0.95 2.52
C VAL A 14 -8.73 -1.29 1.11
N VAL A 15 -7.57 -1.94 0.99
CA VAL A 15 -7.04 -2.39 -0.31
C VAL A 15 -7.91 -3.48 -0.90
N ALA A 16 -8.29 -4.49 -0.11
CA ALA A 16 -9.17 -5.56 -0.56
C ALA A 16 -10.50 -5.01 -1.09
N ALA A 17 -11.18 -4.16 -0.30
CA ALA A 17 -12.44 -3.55 -0.70
C ALA A 17 -12.34 -2.65 -1.94
N ALA A 18 -11.18 -2.02 -2.17
CA ALA A 18 -10.94 -1.24 -3.39
C ALA A 18 -10.74 -2.15 -4.62
N VAL A 19 -10.03 -3.27 -4.44
CA VAL A 19 -9.74 -4.23 -5.51
C VAL A 19 -11.01 -5.03 -5.89
N GLU A 20 -11.84 -5.42 -4.91
CA GLU A 20 -13.11 -6.12 -5.13
C GLU A 20 -14.12 -5.34 -6.01
N GLN A 21 -13.95 -4.02 -6.16
CA GLN A 21 -14.79 -3.22 -7.05
C GLN A 21 -14.46 -3.41 -8.54
N VAL A 22 -13.36 -4.09 -8.87
CA VAL A 22 -12.96 -4.38 -10.25
C VAL A 22 -13.76 -5.58 -10.78
N GLU A 23 -14.43 -5.40 -11.92
CA GLU A 23 -15.22 -6.46 -12.55
C GLU A 23 -14.36 -7.70 -12.85
N GLY A 24 -14.86 -8.87 -12.46
CA GLY A 24 -14.20 -10.16 -12.67
C GLY A 24 -13.23 -10.59 -11.57
N ILE A 25 -13.16 -9.86 -10.44
CA ILE A 25 -12.46 -10.30 -9.23
C ILE A 25 -13.46 -11.02 -8.31
N ASP A 26 -13.16 -12.29 -8.00
CA ASP A 26 -14.00 -13.13 -7.14
C ASP A 26 -13.56 -13.14 -5.67
N ASP A 27 -12.24 -13.05 -5.42
CA ASP A 27 -11.63 -13.11 -4.08
C ASP A 27 -10.33 -12.30 -4.05
N VAL A 28 -10.03 -11.68 -2.89
CA VAL A 28 -8.83 -10.86 -2.69
C VAL A 28 -8.16 -11.21 -1.37
N ASP A 29 -6.91 -11.66 -1.45
CA ASP A 29 -6.03 -11.86 -0.30
C ASP A 29 -4.90 -10.81 -0.32
N VAL A 30 -4.77 -10.03 0.76
CA VAL A 30 -3.77 -8.97 0.87
C VAL A 30 -2.73 -9.33 1.93
N GLU A 31 -1.54 -9.71 1.47
CA GLU A 31 -0.39 -9.99 2.33
C GLU A 31 0.49 -8.74 2.53
N LEU A 32 0.78 -8.42 3.79
CA LEU A 32 1.76 -7.38 4.14
C LEU A 32 3.14 -8.00 4.32
N VAL A 33 4.05 -7.66 3.41
CA VAL A 33 5.47 -8.05 3.46
C VAL A 33 6.36 -6.89 3.89
N TRP A 34 7.47 -7.20 4.56
CA TRP A 34 8.46 -6.23 5.02
C TRP A 34 9.82 -6.37 4.34
N ASP A 35 10.01 -7.44 3.58
CA ASP A 35 11.23 -7.73 2.85
C ASP A 35 10.94 -7.79 1.34
N PRO A 36 11.72 -7.07 0.51
CA PRO A 36 12.73 -6.09 0.88
C PRO A 36 12.10 -4.85 1.52
N PRO A 37 12.84 -4.14 2.41
CA PRO A 37 12.30 -2.95 3.04
C PRO A 37 11.98 -1.87 1.99
N TRP A 38 10.88 -1.16 2.22
CA TRP A 38 10.51 -0.03 1.37
C TRP A 38 11.51 1.13 1.52
N SER A 39 11.91 1.74 0.39
CA SER A 39 12.72 2.96 0.36
C SER A 39 11.99 4.09 -0.37
N ARG A 40 12.35 5.34 -0.05
CA ARG A 40 11.80 6.55 -0.69
C ARG A 40 12.08 6.63 -2.20
N GLU A 41 13.07 5.88 -2.67
CA GLU A 41 13.39 5.75 -4.11
C GLU A 41 12.23 5.11 -4.87
N ARG A 42 11.33 4.37 -4.20
CA ARG A 42 10.13 3.78 -4.81
C ARG A 42 8.98 4.79 -5.02
N MET A 43 9.11 6.03 -4.55
CA MET A 43 8.12 7.08 -4.82
C MET A 43 8.29 7.66 -6.23
N SER A 44 7.18 8.04 -6.85
CA SER A 44 7.20 8.79 -8.10
C SER A 44 7.80 10.19 -7.89
N GLU A 45 8.34 10.78 -8.96
CA GLU A 45 8.88 12.15 -8.94
C GLU A 45 7.83 13.18 -8.49
N ALA A 46 6.57 13.01 -8.94
CA ALA A 46 5.47 13.87 -8.51
C ALA A 46 5.21 13.78 -7.00
N ALA A 47 5.24 12.57 -6.43
CA ALA A 47 5.05 12.38 -4.99
C ALA A 47 6.21 12.97 -4.18
N ARG A 48 7.46 12.84 -4.66
CA ARG A 48 8.63 13.46 -4.03
C ARG A 48 8.51 14.99 -4.01
N LEU A 49 8.17 15.58 -5.16
CA LEU A 49 7.99 17.03 -5.29
C LEU A 49 6.91 17.56 -4.35
N GLN A 50 5.75 16.89 -4.27
CA GLN A 50 4.65 17.28 -3.38
C GLN A 50 5.04 17.22 -1.89
N LEU A 51 5.96 16.32 -1.53
CA LEU A 51 6.44 16.14 -0.17
C LEU A 51 7.73 16.94 0.13
N GLY A 52 8.25 17.69 -0.84
CA GLY A 52 9.48 18.47 -0.70
C GLY A 52 10.74 17.63 -0.56
N LEU A 53 10.77 16.47 -1.22
CA LEU A 53 11.85 15.48 -1.19
C LEU A 53 12.67 15.45 -2.48
#